data_AF-A0A2V9YIU8-F1
#
_entry.id   AF-A0A2V9YIU8-F1
#
_cell.length_a   1.000
_cell.length_b   1.000
_cell.length_c   1.000
_cell.angle_alpha   90.00
_cell.angle_beta   90.00
_cell.angle_gamma   90.00
#
_symmetry.space_group_name_H-M   'P 1'
#
loop_
_entity.id
_entity.type
_entity.pdbx_description
1 polymer ?
#
loop_
_entity_poly.entity_id
_entity_poly.type
_entity_poly.pdbx_seq_one_letter_code
_entity_poly.pdbx_strand_id
1 'polypeptide(L)'
;MIVFMAALILSITASAQGKAPLQLSHSTPLPELHDGDFDHFAVDVEGKRLFSAAEENSKVLVFDLRTNKLISTINDLKAPHSMVYRADLKKLFVADGDLGEVKIYNTDNYVPAGSIKVREGADSSAFDPTTKYMYVVNGGKDAKLPNAYITVIDTSTGKTVKDIKMDSDDVEAMTFDNSGPRLFADVRGNHSVEVLDREKGVVIAKWPLTPAGAKPVTIAFDRANHRLFVGTREPGQLLVLDSNSGKIITSLPAAAMVDDMAFDSHRKRIYFAGTQFIDVFAQKDAHHYEQVGHIPTSFRAKTAILVPELNRLYLAVPHHEKQAAELRVYDLAPREK
;
A
#
# COMPACT_ATOMS: atom_id res chain seq x y z
N MET A 1 3.58 70.74 -26.74
CA MET A 1 3.74 69.78 -25.63
C MET A 1 2.93 68.55 -26.01
N ILE A 2 3.58 67.52 -26.56
CA ILE A 2 2.92 66.28 -27.02
C ILE A 2 3.36 65.18 -26.06
N VAL A 3 2.41 64.58 -25.35
CA VAL A 3 2.64 63.46 -24.42
C VAL A 3 2.42 62.16 -25.19
N PHE A 4 3.47 61.34 -25.31
CA PHE A 4 3.38 59.97 -25.82
C PHE A 4 3.06 59.04 -24.63
N MET A 5 1.92 58.34 -24.71
CA MET A 5 1.51 57.33 -23.74
C MET A 5 1.93 55.97 -24.28
N ALA A 6 2.92 55.32 -23.65
CA ALA A 6 3.35 53.98 -23.99
C ALA A 6 2.44 52.95 -23.28
N ALA A 7 1.68 52.18 -24.05
CA ALA A 7 0.90 51.06 -23.55
C ALA A 7 1.80 49.83 -23.40
N LEU A 8 2.00 49.37 -22.17
CA LEU A 8 2.73 48.14 -21.86
C LEU A 8 1.78 46.95 -22.00
N ILE A 9 2.00 46.11 -23.01
CA ILE A 9 1.23 44.87 -23.20
C ILE A 9 1.92 43.77 -22.38
N LEU A 10 1.35 43.41 -21.23
CA LEU A 10 1.75 42.20 -20.51
C LEU A 10 1.21 40.97 -21.25
N SER A 11 2.12 40.14 -21.76
CA SER A 11 1.80 38.84 -22.32
C SER A 11 1.59 37.85 -21.18
N ILE A 12 0.34 37.44 -20.94
CA ILE A 12 0.04 36.35 -20.00
C ILE A 12 0.38 35.05 -20.72
N THR A 13 1.52 34.45 -20.37
CA THR A 13 1.83 33.08 -20.77
C THR A 13 0.94 32.14 -19.95
N ALA A 14 -0.14 31.66 -20.56
CA ALA A 14 -0.89 30.54 -20.03
C ALA A 14 0.00 29.29 -20.13
N SER A 15 0.59 28.87 -19.01
CA SER A 15 1.17 27.53 -18.92
C SER A 15 0.05 26.53 -19.18
N ALA A 16 0.22 25.70 -20.23
CA ALA A 16 -0.67 24.58 -20.47
C ALA A 16 -0.67 23.69 -19.23
N GLN A 17 -1.78 23.67 -18.50
CA GLN A 17 -1.92 22.78 -17.36
C GLN A 17 -1.99 21.36 -17.93
N GLY A 18 -0.87 20.63 -17.82
CA GLY A 18 -0.79 19.23 -18.23
C GLY A 18 -1.93 18.42 -17.62
N LYS A 19 -2.33 17.33 -18.27
CA LYS A 19 -3.45 16.52 -17.80
C LYS A 19 -3.09 15.95 -16.42
N ALA A 20 -3.98 16.12 -15.44
CA ALA A 20 -3.76 15.60 -14.09
C ALA A 20 -3.41 14.10 -14.14
N PRO A 21 -2.40 13.63 -13.37
CA PRO A 21 -1.87 12.28 -13.51
C PRO A 21 -2.87 11.18 -13.07
N LEU A 22 -3.91 11.57 -12.32
CA LEU A 22 -5.06 10.79 -11.94
C LEU A 22 -6.35 11.57 -12.22
N GLN A 23 -7.36 10.87 -12.73
CA GLN A 23 -8.70 11.42 -12.94
C GLN A 23 -9.73 10.53 -12.26
N LEU A 24 -10.51 11.08 -11.32
CA LEU A 24 -11.60 10.34 -10.69
C LEU A 24 -12.63 9.96 -11.76
N SER A 25 -12.82 8.66 -11.97
CA SER A 25 -13.72 8.12 -13.00
C SER A 25 -14.96 7.47 -12.41
N HIS A 26 -14.90 7.01 -11.16
CA HIS A 26 -16.03 6.40 -10.48
C HIS A 26 -15.95 6.56 -8.96
N SER A 27 -17.11 6.56 -8.30
CA SER A 27 -17.22 6.33 -6.87
C SER A 27 -18.38 5.38 -6.56
N THR A 28 -18.14 4.42 -5.68
CA THR A 28 -19.17 3.50 -5.16
C THR A 28 -19.42 3.80 -3.68
N PRO A 29 -20.57 4.38 -3.32
CA PRO A 29 -20.94 4.63 -1.93
C PRO A 29 -21.07 3.33 -1.12
N LEU A 30 -20.67 3.39 0.15
CA LEU A 30 -20.73 2.29 1.12
C LEU A 30 -21.51 2.75 2.37
N PRO A 31 -22.83 3.01 2.25
CA PRO A 31 -23.62 3.63 3.31
C PRO A 31 -23.78 2.77 4.57
N GLU A 32 -23.50 1.47 4.49
CA GLU A 32 -23.59 0.52 5.59
C GLU A 32 -22.36 0.51 6.51
N LEU A 33 -21.33 1.31 6.19
CA LEU A 33 -20.12 1.43 6.99
C LEU A 33 -20.18 2.65 7.91
N HIS A 34 -19.71 2.48 9.13
CA HIS A 34 -19.55 3.54 10.11
C HIS A 34 -18.11 4.07 10.12
N ASP A 35 -17.86 5.11 10.94
CA ASP A 35 -16.52 5.67 11.19
C ASP A 35 -15.52 4.55 11.47
N GLY A 36 -14.39 4.59 10.78
CA GLY A 36 -13.36 3.55 10.90
C GLY A 36 -12.49 3.46 9.67
N ASP A 37 -11.28 2.94 9.84
CA ASP A 37 -10.31 2.79 8.77
C ASP A 37 -10.62 1.64 7.82
N PHE A 38 -10.04 1.80 6.64
CA PHE A 38 -9.77 0.72 5.72
C PHE A 38 -8.29 0.40 5.77
N ASP A 39 -7.99 -0.83 5.40
CA ASP A 39 -6.64 -1.32 5.25
C ASP A 39 -6.50 -2.05 3.89
N HIS A 40 -5.41 -2.77 3.68
CA HIS A 40 -4.95 -3.18 2.36
C HIS A 40 -5.99 -3.91 1.48
N PHE A 41 -5.75 -3.82 0.17
CA PHE A 41 -6.53 -4.49 -0.86
C PHE A 41 -5.88 -5.80 -1.31
N ALA A 42 -6.70 -6.67 -1.93
CA ALA A 42 -6.23 -7.72 -2.83
C ALA A 42 -7.02 -7.68 -4.14
N VAL A 43 -6.46 -8.23 -5.21
CA VAL A 43 -7.08 -8.18 -6.54
C VAL A 43 -7.06 -9.54 -7.23
N ASP A 44 -8.17 -9.84 -7.91
CA ASP A 44 -8.31 -10.92 -8.86
C ASP A 44 -8.74 -10.32 -10.21
N VAL A 45 -7.75 -10.02 -11.06
CA VAL A 45 -8.01 -9.39 -12.37
C VAL A 45 -8.72 -10.35 -13.32
N GLU A 46 -8.45 -11.66 -13.24
CA GLU A 46 -9.04 -12.65 -14.14
C GLU A 46 -10.53 -12.86 -13.81
N GLY A 47 -10.84 -13.15 -12.54
CA GLY A 47 -12.20 -13.29 -12.04
C GLY A 47 -12.94 -11.98 -11.81
N LYS A 48 -12.31 -10.83 -12.11
CA LYS A 48 -12.90 -9.48 -12.05
C LYS A 48 -13.32 -9.05 -10.64
N ARG A 49 -12.51 -9.35 -9.62
CA ARG A 49 -12.81 -9.01 -8.22
C ARG A 49 -11.75 -8.13 -7.60
N LEU A 50 -12.19 -7.16 -6.81
CA LEU A 50 -11.37 -6.38 -5.90
C LEU A 50 -11.83 -6.67 -4.47
N PHE A 51 -10.89 -6.97 -3.58
CA PHE A 51 -11.13 -7.20 -2.17
C PHE A 51 -10.57 -6.01 -1.38
N SER A 52 -11.36 -5.47 -0.45
CA SER A 52 -10.95 -4.34 0.41
C SER A 52 -11.23 -4.69 1.86
N ALA A 53 -10.22 -4.54 2.73
CA ALA A 53 -10.39 -4.70 4.16
C ALA A 53 -10.98 -3.41 4.75
N ALA A 54 -12.21 -3.50 5.25
CA ALA A 54 -12.81 -2.46 6.08
C ALA A 54 -12.56 -2.83 7.54
N GLU A 55 -11.31 -2.64 7.98
CA GLU A 55 -10.72 -3.08 9.25
C GLU A 55 -11.67 -2.82 10.43
N GLU A 56 -11.97 -1.55 10.68
CA GLU A 56 -12.77 -1.10 11.83
C GLU A 56 -14.27 -1.42 11.68
N ASN A 57 -14.68 -1.88 10.51
CA ASN A 57 -16.04 -2.35 10.25
C ASN A 57 -16.14 -3.88 10.24
N SER A 58 -15.04 -4.59 10.58
CA SER A 58 -14.96 -6.06 10.68
C SER A 58 -15.41 -6.79 9.41
N LYS A 59 -15.07 -6.25 8.23
CA LYS A 59 -15.56 -6.75 6.94
C LYS A 59 -14.47 -6.80 5.89
N VAL A 60 -14.58 -7.79 4.99
CA VAL A 60 -13.95 -7.72 3.66
C VAL A 60 -15.04 -7.46 2.63
N LEU A 61 -14.89 -6.38 1.89
CA LEU A 61 -15.79 -5.97 0.81
C LEU A 61 -15.29 -6.52 -0.51
N VAL A 62 -16.19 -7.05 -1.33
CA VAL A 62 -15.87 -7.60 -2.65
C VAL A 62 -16.57 -6.81 -3.74
N PHE A 63 -15.80 -6.22 -4.65
CA PHE A 63 -16.31 -5.42 -5.76
C PHE A 63 -16.07 -6.12 -7.10
N ASP A 64 -16.99 -5.94 -8.05
CA ASP A 64 -16.80 -6.35 -9.44
C ASP A 64 -15.96 -5.29 -10.18
N LEU A 65 -14.81 -5.66 -10.73
CA LEU A 65 -13.87 -4.74 -11.40
C LEU A 65 -14.40 -4.14 -12.72
N ARG A 66 -15.45 -4.74 -13.33
CA ARG A 66 -16.04 -4.23 -14.56
C ARG A 66 -16.99 -3.08 -14.28
N THR A 67 -17.78 -3.22 -13.22
CA THR A 67 -18.86 -2.30 -12.84
C THR A 67 -18.51 -1.40 -11.66
N ASN A 68 -17.43 -1.72 -10.95
CA ASN A 68 -16.98 -1.16 -9.67
C ASN A 68 -17.98 -1.33 -8.51
N LYS A 69 -19.06 -2.09 -8.69
CA LYS A 69 -20.10 -2.26 -7.66
C LYS A 69 -19.68 -3.29 -6.60
N LEU A 70 -20.11 -3.06 -5.37
CA LEU A 70 -20.07 -4.06 -4.30
C LEU A 70 -20.97 -5.25 -4.70
N ILE A 71 -20.40 -6.46 -4.71
CA ILE A 71 -21.08 -7.71 -5.08
C ILE A 71 -21.17 -8.70 -3.93
N SER A 72 -20.35 -8.56 -2.89
CA SER A 72 -20.40 -9.40 -1.70
C SER A 72 -19.70 -8.75 -0.51
N THR A 73 -19.99 -9.25 0.68
CA THR A 73 -19.35 -8.85 1.94
C THR A 73 -19.10 -10.10 2.78
N ILE A 74 -17.88 -10.23 3.27
CA ILE A 74 -17.46 -11.25 4.25
C ILE A 74 -17.54 -10.61 5.64
N ASN A 75 -18.26 -11.22 6.58
CA ASN A 75 -18.60 -10.61 7.87
C ASN A 75 -18.08 -11.37 9.09
N ASP A 76 -17.48 -12.56 8.95
CA ASP A 76 -17.00 -13.38 10.07
C ASP A 76 -15.54 -13.05 10.45
N LEU A 77 -15.25 -11.75 10.52
CA LEU A 77 -13.94 -11.15 10.79
C LEU A 77 -14.03 -10.24 12.02
N LYS A 78 -12.90 -9.79 12.55
CA LYS A 78 -12.83 -8.83 13.67
C LYS A 78 -12.02 -7.59 13.31
N ALA A 79 -10.77 -7.76 12.90
CA ALA A 79 -9.94 -6.68 12.38
C ALA A 79 -9.16 -7.17 11.14
N PRO A 80 -9.80 -7.29 9.97
CA PRO A 80 -9.11 -7.67 8.75
C PRO A 80 -8.17 -6.54 8.30
N HIS A 81 -6.91 -6.88 8.04
CA HIS A 81 -5.87 -5.93 7.62
C HIS A 81 -5.45 -6.19 6.18
N SER A 82 -4.57 -7.17 5.96
CA SER A 82 -4.05 -7.54 4.64
C SER A 82 -4.64 -8.83 4.09
N MET A 83 -4.54 -9.01 2.76
CA MET A 83 -5.11 -10.17 2.07
C MET A 83 -4.25 -10.67 0.92
N VAL A 84 -4.32 -11.97 0.65
CA VAL A 84 -3.70 -12.63 -0.50
C VAL A 84 -4.73 -13.48 -1.24
N TYR A 85 -4.92 -13.20 -2.52
CA TYR A 85 -5.70 -14.06 -3.41
C TYR A 85 -4.81 -15.10 -4.10
N ARG A 86 -5.13 -16.39 -3.92
CA ARG A 86 -4.50 -17.53 -4.60
C ARG A 86 -5.41 -18.04 -5.71
N ALA A 87 -5.16 -17.59 -6.95
CA ALA A 87 -5.95 -17.97 -8.13
C ALA A 87 -5.97 -19.48 -8.38
N ASP A 88 -4.83 -20.14 -8.24
CA ASP A 88 -4.66 -21.58 -8.42
C ASP A 88 -5.41 -22.43 -7.39
N LEU A 89 -5.68 -21.87 -6.20
CA LEU A 89 -6.48 -22.52 -5.17
C LEU A 89 -7.93 -22.01 -5.14
N LYS A 90 -8.23 -20.93 -5.87
CA LYS A 90 -9.45 -20.13 -5.72
C LYS A 90 -9.74 -19.72 -4.28
N LYS A 91 -8.71 -19.35 -3.51
CA LYS A 91 -8.83 -19.01 -2.09
C LYS A 91 -8.37 -17.59 -1.80
N LEU A 92 -9.03 -16.94 -0.85
CA LEU A 92 -8.62 -15.67 -0.26
C LEU A 92 -8.11 -15.95 1.15
N PHE A 93 -6.89 -15.49 1.44
CA PHE A 93 -6.27 -15.53 2.75
C PHE A 93 -6.37 -14.11 3.33
N VAL A 94 -6.95 -13.96 4.52
CA VAL A 94 -7.20 -12.67 5.17
C VAL A 94 -6.47 -12.68 6.52
N ALA A 95 -5.49 -11.80 6.71
CA ALA A 95 -4.88 -11.58 8.02
C ALA A 95 -5.88 -10.83 8.90
N ASP A 96 -6.29 -11.44 10.01
CA ASP A 96 -7.20 -10.83 10.98
C ASP A 96 -6.45 -10.63 12.30
N GLY A 97 -6.20 -9.35 12.61
CA GLY A 97 -5.32 -8.95 13.70
C GLY A 97 -5.88 -9.33 15.06
N ASP A 98 -7.15 -9.07 15.26
CA ASP A 98 -7.84 -9.28 16.53
C ASP A 98 -8.21 -10.74 16.79
N LEU A 99 -8.35 -11.56 15.74
CA LEU A 99 -8.54 -13.00 15.88
C LEU A 99 -7.21 -13.77 16.02
N GLY A 100 -6.08 -13.12 15.72
CA GLY A 100 -4.76 -13.75 15.71
C GLY A 100 -4.69 -14.93 14.73
N GLU A 101 -5.26 -14.77 13.54
CA GLU A 101 -5.26 -15.83 12.53
C GLU A 101 -5.29 -15.28 11.10
N VAL A 102 -4.81 -16.09 10.17
CA VAL A 102 -5.09 -15.92 8.76
C VAL A 102 -6.31 -16.76 8.40
N LYS A 103 -7.45 -16.11 8.21
CA LYS A 103 -8.70 -16.74 7.75
C LYS A 103 -8.59 -17.10 6.27
N ILE A 104 -9.21 -18.22 5.89
CA ILE A 104 -9.20 -18.70 4.51
C ILE A 104 -10.63 -18.82 4.03
N TYR A 105 -10.92 -18.28 2.84
CA TYR A 105 -12.25 -18.32 2.22
C TYR A 105 -12.18 -18.92 0.82
N ASN A 106 -13.19 -19.71 0.45
CA ASN A 106 -13.40 -20.06 -0.95
C ASN A 106 -13.86 -18.83 -1.72
N THR A 107 -13.25 -18.52 -2.85
CA THR A 107 -13.64 -17.29 -3.58
C THR A 107 -14.86 -17.47 -4.47
N ASP A 108 -15.30 -18.70 -4.75
CA ASP A 108 -16.50 -18.95 -5.54
C ASP A 108 -17.78 -18.51 -4.78
N ASN A 109 -17.79 -18.58 -3.44
CA ASN A 109 -18.97 -18.29 -2.62
C ASN A 109 -18.68 -17.62 -1.26
N TYR A 110 -17.40 -17.32 -0.96
CA TYR A 110 -16.93 -16.73 0.29
C TYR A 110 -17.24 -17.52 1.55
N VAL A 111 -17.50 -18.83 1.42
CA VAL A 111 -17.64 -19.73 2.56
C VAL A 111 -16.27 -19.96 3.21
N PRO A 112 -16.17 -19.89 4.56
CA PRO A 112 -14.95 -20.21 5.29
C PRO A 112 -14.40 -21.59 4.90
N ALA A 113 -13.09 -21.65 4.68
CA ALA A 113 -12.36 -22.82 4.23
C ALA A 113 -11.24 -23.24 5.21
N GLY A 114 -11.15 -22.58 6.37
CA GLY A 114 -10.19 -22.85 7.44
C GLY A 114 -9.53 -21.58 7.96
N SER A 115 -8.60 -21.74 8.90
CA SER A 115 -7.73 -20.66 9.36
C SER A 115 -6.37 -21.21 9.76
N ILE A 116 -5.38 -20.31 9.82
CA ILE A 116 -4.00 -20.60 10.23
C ILE A 116 -3.70 -19.69 11.40
N LYS A 117 -3.37 -20.25 12.56
CA LYS A 117 -3.07 -19.45 13.74
C LYS A 117 -1.76 -18.68 13.58
N VAL A 118 -1.82 -17.40 13.92
CA VAL A 118 -0.68 -16.51 14.15
C VAL A 118 -0.84 -15.87 15.52
N ARG A 119 -0.07 -14.83 15.85
CA ARG A 119 -0.32 -14.03 17.06
C ARG A 119 -1.39 -12.98 16.75
N GLU A 120 -2.02 -12.46 17.80
CA GLU A 120 -2.79 -11.20 17.68
C GLU A 120 -1.92 -10.09 17.05
N GLY A 121 -2.54 -9.04 16.52
CA GLY A 121 -1.85 -7.97 15.81
C GLY A 121 -1.35 -8.38 14.42
N ALA A 122 -1.97 -9.41 13.82
CA ALA A 122 -1.74 -9.75 12.41
C ALA A 122 -2.19 -8.59 11.50
N ASP A 123 -1.26 -8.08 10.69
CA ASP A 123 -1.44 -6.80 9.99
C ASP A 123 -0.99 -6.94 8.51
N SER A 124 -0.02 -6.13 8.07
CA SER A 124 0.65 -6.17 6.79
C SER A 124 1.18 -7.57 6.43
N SER A 125 1.07 -7.91 5.14
CA SER A 125 1.66 -9.13 4.60
C SER A 125 2.21 -8.95 3.20
N ALA A 126 3.14 -9.83 2.83
CA ALA A 126 3.62 -9.96 1.47
C ALA A 126 3.61 -11.42 1.02
N PHE A 127 3.37 -11.63 -0.28
CA PHE A 127 3.26 -12.95 -0.88
C PHE A 127 4.34 -13.18 -1.92
N ASP A 128 5.10 -14.27 -1.79
CA ASP A 128 6.00 -14.73 -2.85
C ASP A 128 5.26 -15.75 -3.75
N PRO A 129 4.94 -15.39 -5.01
CA PRO A 129 4.28 -16.30 -5.94
C PRO A 129 5.16 -17.48 -6.38
N THR A 130 6.48 -17.44 -6.15
CA THR A 130 7.41 -18.53 -6.49
C THR A 130 7.32 -19.65 -5.48
N THR A 131 7.53 -19.35 -4.19
CA THR A 131 7.45 -20.36 -3.11
C THR A 131 6.03 -20.59 -2.61
N LYS A 132 5.08 -19.74 -3.00
CA LYS A 132 3.71 -19.69 -2.47
C LYS A 132 3.65 -19.39 -0.97
N TYR A 133 4.64 -18.68 -0.45
CA TYR A 133 4.68 -18.31 0.96
C TYR A 133 4.11 -16.92 1.19
N MET A 134 3.27 -16.79 2.21
CA MET A 134 2.80 -15.52 2.74
C MET A 134 3.61 -15.18 3.98
N TYR A 135 4.12 -13.97 4.07
CA TYR A 135 4.88 -13.44 5.19
C TYR A 135 3.96 -12.43 5.89
N VAL A 136 3.58 -12.71 7.13
CA VAL A 136 2.55 -11.94 7.86
C VAL A 136 3.19 -11.33 9.09
N VAL A 137 3.18 -10.00 9.19
CA VAL A 137 3.51 -9.31 10.44
C VAL A 137 2.46 -9.65 11.48
N ASN A 138 2.88 -9.99 12.69
CA ASN A 138 2.01 -10.19 13.85
C ASN A 138 2.73 -9.89 15.17
N GLY A 139 1.98 -9.88 16.27
CA GLY A 139 2.51 -9.64 17.60
C GLY A 139 2.69 -8.16 17.88
N GLY A 140 3.83 -7.80 18.49
CA GLY A 140 4.19 -6.40 18.71
C GLY A 140 3.21 -5.65 19.60
N LYS A 141 3.17 -4.33 19.43
CA LYS A 141 2.35 -3.41 20.22
C LYS A 141 0.85 -3.77 20.22
N ASP A 142 0.32 -4.26 19.09
CA ASP A 142 -1.11 -4.53 18.95
C ASP A 142 -1.51 -5.79 19.73
N ALA A 143 -0.58 -6.74 19.86
CA ALA A 143 -0.70 -7.88 20.77
C ALA A 143 -0.19 -7.62 22.20
N LYS A 144 0.22 -6.38 22.52
CA LYS A 144 0.87 -5.99 23.79
C LYS A 144 2.12 -6.82 24.11
N LEU A 145 2.88 -7.15 23.07
CA LEU A 145 4.15 -7.88 23.15
C LEU A 145 5.32 -6.93 22.88
N PRO A 146 6.50 -7.18 23.49
CA PRO A 146 7.68 -6.33 23.30
C PRO A 146 8.35 -6.50 21.92
N ASN A 147 7.88 -7.43 21.10
CA ASN A 147 8.44 -7.73 19.79
C ASN A 147 7.33 -8.12 18.81
N ALA A 148 7.45 -7.63 17.58
CA ALA A 148 6.74 -8.12 16.41
C ALA A 148 7.46 -9.34 15.82
N TYR A 149 6.72 -10.10 15.01
CA TYR A 149 7.17 -11.30 14.34
C TYR A 149 6.69 -11.26 12.89
N ILE A 150 7.46 -11.87 11.99
CA ILE A 150 7.02 -12.19 10.64
C ILE A 150 6.82 -13.70 10.58
N THR A 151 5.57 -14.14 10.58
CA THR A 151 5.22 -15.55 10.42
C THR A 151 5.16 -15.89 8.94
N VAL A 152 5.94 -16.88 8.53
CA VAL A 152 6.00 -17.38 7.16
C VAL A 152 5.08 -18.58 7.04
N ILE A 153 4.08 -18.47 6.17
CA ILE A 153 3.01 -19.45 5.99
C ILE A 153 3.12 -20.02 4.58
N ASP A 154 3.17 -21.34 4.47
CA ASP A 154 2.95 -22.02 3.20
C ASP A 154 1.45 -22.05 2.90
N THR A 155 1.02 -21.21 1.97
CA THR A 155 -0.40 -21.08 1.61
C THR A 155 -0.93 -22.27 0.80
N SER A 156 -0.06 -23.16 0.31
CA SER A 156 -0.46 -24.38 -0.39
C SER A 156 -0.81 -25.51 0.58
N THR A 157 -0.10 -25.59 1.72
CA THR A 157 -0.35 -26.62 2.75
C THR A 157 -1.09 -26.11 3.98
N GLY A 158 -1.19 -24.78 4.14
CA GLY A 158 -1.78 -24.13 5.30
C GLY A 158 -0.93 -24.23 6.56
N LYS A 159 0.38 -24.43 6.43
CA LYS A 159 1.29 -24.65 7.56
C LYS A 159 2.24 -23.47 7.75
N THR A 160 2.52 -23.16 9.01
CA THR A 160 3.63 -22.28 9.37
C THR A 160 4.96 -22.94 9.02
N VAL A 161 5.78 -22.23 8.27
CA VAL A 161 7.13 -22.64 7.85
C VAL A 161 8.16 -22.19 8.87
N LYS A 162 8.08 -20.94 9.33
CA LYS A 162 8.97 -20.36 10.35
C LYS A 162 8.39 -19.07 10.90
N ASP A 163 8.89 -18.66 12.05
CA ASP A 163 8.68 -17.33 12.61
C ASP A 163 10.01 -16.57 12.65
N ILE A 164 10.00 -15.33 12.20
CA ILE A 164 11.15 -14.44 12.27
C ILE A 164 10.85 -13.39 13.34
N LYS A 165 11.60 -13.43 14.45
CA LYS A 165 11.48 -12.44 15.51
C LYS A 165 12.15 -11.14 15.10
N MET A 166 11.44 -10.02 15.26
CA MET A 166 11.97 -8.68 14.98
C MET A 166 12.42 -7.99 16.27
N ASP A 167 13.49 -7.23 16.18
CA ASP A 167 14.02 -6.40 17.26
C ASP A 167 13.33 -5.03 17.28
N SER A 168 11.99 -5.08 17.32
CA SER A 168 11.06 -3.96 17.40
C SER A 168 9.67 -4.54 17.70
N ASP A 169 8.79 -3.78 18.31
CA ASP A 169 7.38 -4.11 18.52
C ASP A 169 6.45 -3.55 17.43
N ASP A 170 7.00 -2.88 16.42
CA ASP A 170 6.23 -2.14 15.41
C ASP A 170 6.89 -2.27 14.04
N VAL A 171 6.33 -3.17 13.21
CA VAL A 171 6.77 -3.54 11.86
C VAL A 171 5.57 -3.41 10.95
N GLU A 172 5.78 -2.93 9.73
CA GLU A 172 4.72 -2.57 8.79
C GLU A 172 4.93 -3.31 7.45
N ALA A 173 4.97 -2.57 6.34
CA ALA A 173 5.10 -3.13 5.00
C ALA A 173 6.43 -3.88 4.75
N MET A 174 6.38 -4.80 3.80
CA MET A 174 7.56 -5.51 3.33
C MET A 174 7.51 -5.79 1.83
N THR A 175 8.68 -5.89 1.19
CA THR A 175 8.78 -6.20 -0.25
C THR A 175 10.00 -7.08 -0.56
N PHE A 176 9.87 -7.92 -1.58
CA PHE A 176 10.89 -8.92 -1.93
C PHE A 176 11.89 -8.39 -2.95
N ASP A 177 13.15 -8.76 -2.76
CA ASP A 177 14.15 -8.79 -3.83
C ASP A 177 13.94 -10.08 -4.63
N ASN A 178 12.90 -10.16 -5.48
CA ASN A 178 12.36 -11.38 -6.11
C ASN A 178 13.35 -12.38 -6.77
N SER A 179 14.63 -12.04 -6.94
CA SER A 179 15.68 -12.95 -7.41
C SER A 179 16.74 -13.36 -6.38
N GLY A 180 16.68 -12.83 -5.16
CA GLY A 180 17.63 -13.09 -4.10
C GLY A 180 16.95 -13.49 -2.79
N PRO A 181 17.74 -13.84 -1.76
CA PRO A 181 17.21 -14.21 -0.46
C PRO A 181 16.71 -13.00 0.34
N ARG A 182 16.73 -11.78 -0.22
CA ARG A 182 16.44 -10.56 0.52
C ARG A 182 14.95 -10.23 0.56
N LEU A 183 14.49 -9.88 1.74
CA LEU A 183 13.21 -9.22 2.00
C LEU A 183 13.54 -7.88 2.67
N PHE A 184 12.94 -6.79 2.23
CA PHE A 184 13.03 -5.48 2.88
C PHE A 184 11.77 -5.27 3.71
N ALA A 185 11.92 -4.84 4.95
CA ALA A 185 10.81 -4.58 5.86
C ALA A 185 10.93 -3.17 6.45
N ASP A 186 9.83 -2.44 6.47
CA ASP A 186 9.72 -1.18 7.20
C ASP A 186 9.52 -1.50 8.68
N VAL A 187 10.51 -1.12 9.50
CA VAL A 187 10.46 -1.31 10.95
C VAL A 187 10.16 0.04 11.57
N ARG A 188 8.85 0.33 11.69
CA ARG A 188 8.32 1.63 12.11
C ARG A 188 8.89 2.08 13.45
N GLY A 189 8.93 1.17 14.42
CA GLY A 189 9.45 1.43 15.77
C GLY A 189 10.94 1.78 15.80
N ASN A 190 11.71 1.32 14.81
CA ASN A 190 13.15 1.59 14.70
C ASN A 190 13.48 2.73 13.72
N HIS A 191 12.48 3.28 13.02
CA HIS A 191 12.65 4.29 11.97
C HIS A 191 13.65 3.85 10.89
N SER A 192 13.57 2.58 10.49
CA SER A 192 14.52 1.94 9.58
C SER A 192 13.83 1.08 8.54
N VAL A 193 14.54 0.85 7.43
CA VAL A 193 14.33 -0.33 6.60
C VAL A 193 15.29 -1.41 7.09
N GLU A 194 14.79 -2.59 7.41
CA GLU A 194 15.61 -3.74 7.76
C GLU A 194 15.63 -4.76 6.61
N VAL A 195 16.80 -5.31 6.32
CA VAL A 195 17.01 -6.32 5.29
C VAL A 195 17.08 -7.68 5.97
N LEU A 196 16.20 -8.59 5.56
CA LEU A 196 16.14 -9.95 6.05
C LEU A 196 16.66 -10.91 5.00
N ASP A 197 17.41 -11.93 5.42
CA ASP A 197 17.62 -13.15 4.65
C ASP A 197 16.43 -14.09 4.93
N ARG A 198 15.55 -14.24 3.95
CA ARG A 198 14.30 -15.02 4.07
C ARG A 198 14.53 -16.53 4.15
N GLU A 199 15.66 -17.02 3.64
CA GLU A 199 16.03 -18.43 3.69
C GLU A 199 16.55 -18.79 5.09
N LYS A 200 17.42 -17.95 5.65
CA LYS A 200 17.94 -18.11 7.02
C LYS A 200 16.94 -17.65 8.09
N GLY A 201 16.02 -16.75 7.75
CA GLY A 201 15.07 -16.18 8.70
C GLY A 201 15.71 -15.21 9.69
N VAL A 202 16.67 -14.40 9.24
CA VAL A 202 17.41 -13.46 10.11
C VAL A 202 17.56 -12.09 9.46
N VAL A 203 17.60 -11.05 10.28
CA VAL A 203 17.98 -9.69 9.84
C VAL A 203 19.48 -9.65 9.55
N ILE A 204 19.85 -9.18 8.36
CA ILE A 204 21.23 -9.09 7.87
C ILE A 204 21.74 -7.66 7.70
N ALA A 205 20.84 -6.67 7.67
CA ALA A 205 21.20 -5.26 7.72
C ALA A 205 20.05 -4.42 8.31
N LYS A 206 20.40 -3.28 8.91
CA LYS A 206 19.45 -2.27 9.37
C LYS A 206 19.87 -0.92 8.77
N TRP A 207 18.95 -0.23 8.12
CA TRP A 207 19.18 1.04 7.43
C TRP A 207 18.35 2.14 8.09
N PRO A 208 18.96 2.98 8.95
CA PRO A 208 18.27 4.11 9.55
C PRO A 208 17.81 5.12 8.49
N LEU A 209 16.60 5.67 8.68
CA LEU A 209 16.02 6.67 7.78
C LEU A 209 16.19 8.11 8.28
N THR A 210 16.56 8.29 9.55
CA THR A 210 16.75 9.60 10.15
C THR A 210 18.07 10.24 9.70
N PRO A 211 18.13 11.58 9.57
CA PRO A 211 17.07 12.55 9.86
C PRO A 211 16.08 12.79 8.70
N ALA A 212 16.18 12.08 7.58
CA ALA A 212 15.36 12.35 6.40
C ALA A 212 13.87 12.02 6.62
N GLY A 213 13.58 10.96 7.37
CA GLY A 213 12.22 10.62 7.79
C GLY A 213 12.21 9.57 8.90
N ALA A 214 11.06 9.43 9.55
CA ALA A 214 10.80 8.49 10.62
C ALA A 214 9.42 7.85 10.46
N LYS A 215 9.24 6.72 11.14
CA LYS A 215 8.02 5.89 11.05
C LYS A 215 7.67 5.50 9.59
N PRO A 216 8.53 4.70 8.93
CA PRO A 216 8.18 4.12 7.64
C PRO A 216 7.00 3.16 7.78
N VAL A 217 6.14 3.11 6.77
CA VAL A 217 4.91 2.28 6.78
C VAL A 217 4.62 1.61 5.44
N THR A 218 5.25 2.04 4.35
CA THR A 218 4.96 1.54 3.02
C THR A 218 6.22 1.51 2.16
N ILE A 219 6.45 0.38 1.48
CA ILE A 219 7.66 0.15 0.71
C ILE A 219 7.34 -0.48 -0.65
N ALA A 220 7.94 0.07 -1.71
CA ALA A 220 7.88 -0.46 -3.07
C ALA A 220 9.27 -0.57 -3.69
N PHE A 221 9.45 -1.50 -4.64
CA PHE A 221 10.76 -1.78 -5.21
C PHE A 221 10.79 -1.62 -6.74
N ASP A 222 11.60 -0.69 -7.23
CA ASP A 222 12.04 -0.63 -8.63
C ASP A 222 13.29 -1.48 -8.81
N ARG A 223 13.06 -2.76 -9.10
CA ARG A 223 14.12 -3.74 -9.32
C ARG A 223 15.08 -3.34 -10.42
N ALA A 224 14.59 -2.77 -11.52
CA ALA A 224 15.40 -2.48 -12.70
C ALA A 224 16.50 -1.45 -12.40
N ASN A 225 16.24 -0.54 -11.47
CA ASN A 225 17.15 0.55 -11.11
C ASN A 225 17.74 0.42 -9.70
N HIS A 226 17.46 -0.69 -8.98
CA HIS A 226 17.85 -0.88 -7.59
C HIS A 226 17.39 0.28 -6.68
N ARG A 227 16.10 0.65 -6.77
CA ARG A 227 15.51 1.72 -5.95
C ARG A 227 14.39 1.20 -5.06
N LEU A 228 14.52 1.40 -3.76
CA LEU A 228 13.44 1.23 -2.81
C LEU A 228 12.78 2.59 -2.58
N PHE A 229 11.46 2.61 -2.71
CA PHE A 229 10.62 3.75 -2.36
C PHE A 229 10.05 3.45 -0.98
N VAL A 230 10.21 4.37 -0.03
CA VAL A 230 9.75 4.23 1.35
C VAL A 230 8.90 5.45 1.71
N GLY A 231 7.69 5.23 2.19
CA GLY A 231 6.83 6.29 2.70
C GLY A 231 6.93 6.41 4.22
N THR A 232 7.19 7.64 4.70
CA THR A 232 7.29 7.93 6.13
C THR A 232 6.14 8.80 6.62
N ARG A 233 5.75 8.66 7.90
CA ARG A 233 4.71 9.50 8.52
C ARG A 233 5.26 10.73 9.24
N GLU A 234 6.54 10.73 9.63
CA GLU A 234 7.15 11.80 10.42
C GLU A 234 8.48 12.29 9.81
N PRO A 235 8.46 13.39 9.03
CA PRO A 235 7.30 13.96 8.36
C PRO A 235 6.78 13.05 7.23
N GLY A 236 5.66 13.43 6.61
CA GLY A 236 5.20 12.85 5.34
C GLY A 236 6.27 13.01 4.27
N GLN A 237 6.92 11.92 3.87
CA GLN A 237 7.95 11.92 2.82
C GLN A 237 7.87 10.66 1.97
N LEU A 238 8.26 10.82 0.69
CA LEU A 238 8.77 9.74 -0.14
C LEU A 238 10.30 9.75 -0.04
N LEU A 239 10.88 8.71 0.55
CA LEU A 239 12.31 8.45 0.51
C LEU A 239 12.64 7.49 -0.62
N VAL A 240 13.72 7.77 -1.34
CA VAL A 240 14.26 6.88 -2.38
C VAL A 240 15.61 6.37 -1.92
N LEU A 241 15.73 5.08 -1.71
CA LEU A 241 16.96 4.41 -1.25
C LEU A 241 17.58 3.58 -2.37
N ASP A 242 18.91 3.48 -2.37
CA ASP A 242 19.63 2.44 -3.10
C ASP A 242 19.44 1.08 -2.40
N SER A 243 18.88 0.10 -3.11
CA SER A 243 18.52 -1.20 -2.53
C SER A 243 19.71 -2.11 -2.21
N ASN A 244 20.93 -1.71 -2.55
CA ASN A 244 22.13 -2.50 -2.26
C ASN A 244 22.82 -2.01 -0.99
N SER A 245 22.80 -0.70 -0.75
CA SER A 245 23.50 -0.05 0.36
C SER A 245 22.60 0.53 1.44
N GLY A 246 21.32 0.74 1.16
CA GLY A 246 20.41 1.49 2.04
C GLY A 246 20.61 3.00 2.01
N LYS A 247 21.52 3.51 1.15
CA LYS A 247 21.78 4.94 1.04
C LYS A 247 20.55 5.66 0.50
N ILE A 248 20.09 6.69 1.22
CA ILE A 248 19.07 7.61 0.74
C ILE A 248 19.65 8.42 -0.43
N ILE A 249 19.04 8.28 -1.60
CA ILE A 249 19.38 8.98 -2.84
C ILE A 249 18.69 10.34 -2.89
N THR A 250 17.41 10.37 -2.54
CA THR A 250 16.62 11.61 -2.44
C THR A 250 15.45 11.43 -1.47
N SER A 251 14.90 12.55 -1.02
CA SER A 251 13.69 12.64 -0.20
C SER A 251 12.80 13.74 -0.75
N LEU A 252 11.51 13.48 -0.89
CA LEU A 252 10.53 14.46 -1.36
C LEU A 252 9.42 14.61 -0.31
N PRO A 253 8.97 15.85 -0.02
CA PRO A 253 7.74 16.06 0.72
C PRO A 253 6.58 15.33 0.07
N ALA A 254 5.74 14.71 0.91
CA ALA A 254 4.57 13.99 0.50
C ALA A 254 3.43 14.21 1.49
N ALA A 255 2.23 13.75 1.11
CA ALA A 255 1.04 13.77 1.93
C ALA A 255 1.31 13.11 3.29
N ALA A 256 0.74 13.68 4.34
CA ALA A 256 0.89 13.13 5.68
C ALA A 256 0.12 11.80 5.81
N MET A 257 0.45 11.01 6.84
CA MET A 257 -0.30 9.79 7.21
C MET A 257 -0.52 8.82 6.04
N VAL A 258 0.54 8.54 5.28
CA VAL A 258 0.53 7.49 4.25
C VAL A 258 0.23 6.12 4.85
N ASP A 259 -0.38 5.23 4.07
CA ASP A 259 -0.50 3.80 4.36
C ASP A 259 -0.07 2.97 3.15
N ASP A 260 -0.59 3.30 1.97
CA ASP A 260 -0.28 2.57 0.74
C ASP A 260 0.47 3.41 -0.28
N MET A 261 1.39 2.74 -0.97
CA MET A 261 2.11 3.27 -2.11
C MET A 261 2.29 2.20 -3.18
N ALA A 262 2.15 2.60 -4.44
CA ALA A 262 2.40 1.71 -5.58
C ALA A 262 3.35 2.35 -6.59
N PHE A 263 4.30 1.55 -7.11
CA PHE A 263 5.16 1.94 -8.22
C PHE A 263 4.69 1.31 -9.53
N ASP A 264 4.28 2.14 -10.49
CA ASP A 264 4.04 1.76 -11.88
C ASP A 264 5.35 1.86 -12.66
N SER A 265 6.00 0.72 -12.88
CA SER A 265 7.26 0.65 -13.64
C SER A 265 7.12 1.01 -15.12
N HIS A 266 5.94 0.83 -15.71
CA HIS A 266 5.67 1.16 -17.11
C HIS A 266 5.52 2.67 -17.31
N ARG A 267 4.79 3.34 -16.40
CA ARG A 267 4.66 4.80 -16.41
C ARG A 267 5.80 5.54 -15.73
N LYS A 268 6.64 4.82 -14.97
CA LYS A 268 7.66 5.39 -14.10
C LYS A 268 7.04 6.38 -13.12
N ARG A 269 5.98 5.93 -12.45
CA ARG A 269 5.20 6.74 -11.50
C ARG A 269 5.03 6.04 -10.17
N ILE A 270 5.02 6.83 -9.11
CA ILE A 270 4.77 6.39 -7.74
C ILE A 270 3.47 7.06 -7.31
N TYR A 271 2.50 6.27 -6.88
CA TYR A 271 1.22 6.72 -6.35
C TYR A 271 1.26 6.55 -4.83
N PHE A 272 1.12 7.65 -4.10
CA PHE A 272 1.35 7.73 -2.66
C PHE A 272 0.08 8.21 -1.98
N ALA A 273 -0.63 7.33 -1.28
CA ALA A 273 -1.94 7.63 -0.70
C ALA A 273 -1.78 8.09 0.76
N GLY A 274 -1.93 9.38 1.03
CA GLY A 274 -1.91 9.97 2.37
C GLY A 274 -3.29 10.43 2.83
N THR A 275 -3.36 10.91 4.09
CA THR A 275 -4.57 11.53 4.60
C THR A 275 -4.89 12.79 3.78
N GLN A 276 -6.07 12.83 3.15
CA GLN A 276 -6.58 13.92 2.31
C GLN A 276 -5.96 14.10 0.92
N PHE A 277 -4.87 13.42 0.58
CA PHE A 277 -4.25 13.58 -0.74
C PHE A 277 -3.65 12.28 -1.26
N ILE A 278 -3.76 12.08 -2.58
CA ILE A 278 -2.84 11.19 -3.31
C ILE A 278 -1.78 12.06 -3.97
N ASP A 279 -0.52 11.82 -3.63
CA ASP A 279 0.61 12.37 -4.36
C ASP A 279 1.03 11.43 -5.48
N VAL A 280 1.42 12.02 -6.61
CA VAL A 280 1.98 11.27 -7.73
C VAL A 280 3.36 11.81 -8.03
N PHE A 281 4.35 10.94 -7.99
CA PHE A 281 5.73 11.27 -8.33
C PHE A 281 6.13 10.61 -9.65
N ALA A 282 6.76 11.35 -10.55
CA ALA A 282 7.38 10.83 -11.75
C ALA A 282 8.86 10.51 -11.46
N GLN A 283 9.28 9.30 -11.78
CA GLN A 283 10.68 8.90 -11.84
C GLN A 283 11.24 9.30 -13.22
N LYS A 284 12.06 10.35 -13.26
CA LYS A 284 12.69 10.82 -14.51
C LYS A 284 13.85 9.91 -14.90
N ASP A 285 14.64 9.53 -13.91
CA ASP A 285 15.67 8.49 -13.98
C ASP A 285 15.85 7.87 -12.59
N ALA A 286 16.88 7.03 -12.41
CA ALA A 286 17.10 6.34 -11.14
C ALA A 286 17.37 7.28 -9.96
N HIS A 287 17.79 8.53 -10.19
CA HIS A 287 18.20 9.49 -9.17
C HIS A 287 17.29 10.72 -9.07
N HIS A 288 16.54 11.05 -10.12
CA HIS A 288 15.71 12.25 -10.17
C HIS A 288 14.22 11.94 -10.21
N TYR A 289 13.49 12.58 -9.29
CA TYR A 289 12.07 12.40 -9.06
C TYR A 289 11.39 13.76 -8.93
N GLU A 290 10.15 13.85 -9.35
CA GLU A 290 9.36 15.09 -9.32
C GLU A 290 7.93 14.78 -8.92
N GLN A 291 7.35 15.57 -8.01
CA GLN A 291 5.91 15.51 -7.74
C GLN A 291 5.15 16.11 -8.93
N VAL A 292 4.39 15.28 -9.63
CA VAL A 292 3.58 15.66 -10.80
C VAL A 292 2.09 15.71 -10.50
N GLY A 293 1.69 15.39 -9.27
CA GLY A 293 0.31 15.52 -8.82
C GLY A 293 0.21 15.59 -7.29
N HIS A 294 -0.74 16.40 -6.83
CA HIS A 294 -1.21 16.49 -5.45
C HIS A 294 -2.74 16.54 -5.50
N ILE A 295 -3.37 15.37 -5.46
CA ILE A 295 -4.79 15.20 -5.78
C ILE A 295 -5.59 15.16 -4.48
N PRO A 296 -6.50 16.12 -4.24
CA PRO A 296 -7.36 16.10 -3.06
C PRO A 296 -8.24 14.85 -3.02
N THR A 297 -8.28 14.20 -1.87
CA THR A 297 -9.10 13.01 -1.61
C THR A 297 -10.04 13.26 -0.43
N SER A 298 -9.85 12.57 0.70
CA SER A 298 -10.65 12.68 1.91
C SER A 298 -9.80 12.33 3.12
N PHE A 299 -10.25 12.75 4.31
CA PHE A 299 -9.61 12.39 5.57
C PHE A 299 -9.41 10.88 5.66
N ARG A 300 -8.18 10.46 5.97
CA ARG A 300 -7.76 9.05 6.08
C ARG A 300 -8.06 8.17 4.86
N ALA A 301 -8.25 8.76 3.68
CA ALA A 301 -8.23 8.00 2.41
C ALA A 301 -6.79 7.70 1.99
N LYS A 302 -6.11 6.85 2.79
CA LYS A 302 -4.67 6.56 2.73
C LYS A 302 -4.34 5.16 2.18
N THR A 303 -5.38 4.41 1.82
CA THR A 303 -5.30 3.00 1.47
C THR A 303 -5.72 2.81 0.01
N ALA A 304 -4.81 2.29 -0.81
CA ALA A 304 -4.97 2.30 -2.25
C ALA A 304 -4.23 1.15 -2.93
N ILE A 305 -4.78 0.69 -4.06
CA ILE A 305 -4.14 -0.32 -4.89
C ILE A 305 -4.13 0.09 -6.36
N LEU A 306 -2.96 -0.04 -6.97
CA LEU A 306 -2.78 0.09 -8.41
C LEU A 306 -3.14 -1.25 -9.07
N VAL A 307 -3.99 -1.20 -10.10
CA VAL A 307 -4.28 -2.35 -10.98
C VAL A 307 -3.81 -1.99 -12.40
N PRO A 308 -2.54 -2.26 -12.75
CA PRO A 308 -1.95 -1.85 -14.01
C PRO A 308 -2.70 -2.37 -15.24
N GLU A 309 -3.22 -3.61 -15.18
CA GLU A 309 -3.96 -4.27 -16.26
C GLU A 309 -5.23 -3.52 -16.64
N LEU A 310 -5.80 -2.76 -15.70
CA LEU A 310 -6.99 -1.93 -15.92
C LEU A 310 -6.66 -0.45 -16.11
N ASN A 311 -5.39 -0.05 -15.96
CA ASN A 311 -4.96 1.35 -15.88
C ASN A 311 -5.77 2.14 -14.84
N ARG A 312 -5.95 1.56 -13.65
CA ARG A 312 -6.74 2.14 -12.57
C ARG A 312 -6.01 2.12 -11.24
N LEU A 313 -6.25 3.15 -10.44
CA LEU A 313 -5.95 3.18 -9.01
C LEU A 313 -7.28 3.17 -8.25
N TYR A 314 -7.40 2.25 -7.29
CA TYR A 314 -8.54 2.17 -6.39
C TYR A 314 -8.14 2.75 -5.04
N LEU A 315 -9.02 3.53 -4.43
CA LEU A 315 -8.81 4.20 -3.16
C LEU A 315 -9.99 3.93 -2.24
N ALA A 316 -9.72 3.42 -1.04
CA ALA A 316 -10.73 3.35 0.00
C ALA A 316 -10.85 4.71 0.69
N VAL A 317 -12.09 5.19 0.82
CA VAL A 317 -12.41 6.40 1.58
C VAL A 317 -13.22 5.98 2.80
N PRO A 318 -12.72 6.19 4.02
CA PRO A 318 -13.45 5.87 5.23
C PRO A 318 -14.66 6.78 5.42
N HIS A 319 -15.64 6.28 6.17
CA HIS A 319 -16.67 7.16 6.74
C HIS A 319 -15.98 8.05 7.78
N HIS A 320 -16.27 9.34 7.75
CA HIS A 320 -15.81 10.29 8.77
C HIS A 320 -16.73 11.51 8.81
N GLU A 321 -17.38 11.73 9.95
CA GLU A 321 -18.34 12.82 10.15
C GLU A 321 -19.42 12.86 9.06
N LYS A 322 -19.32 13.80 8.11
CA LYS A 322 -20.27 13.99 7.00
C LYS A 322 -19.85 13.27 5.71
N GLN A 323 -18.62 12.77 5.64
CA GLN A 323 -18.15 11.98 4.51
C GLN A 323 -18.62 10.54 4.69
N ALA A 324 -19.46 10.06 3.77
CA ALA A 324 -19.80 8.65 3.71
C ALA A 324 -18.60 7.82 3.21
N ALA A 325 -18.48 6.57 3.68
CA ALA A 325 -17.50 5.66 3.12
C ALA A 325 -17.77 5.41 1.64
N GLU A 326 -16.72 5.28 0.83
CA GLU A 326 -16.82 4.99 -0.59
C GLU A 326 -15.55 4.35 -1.16
N LEU A 327 -15.70 3.57 -2.23
CA LEU A 327 -14.59 3.16 -3.08
C LEU A 327 -14.46 4.15 -4.23
N ARG A 328 -13.37 4.91 -4.29
CA ARG A 328 -13.03 5.78 -5.43
C ARG A 328 -12.16 5.04 -6.44
N VAL A 329 -12.40 5.29 -7.72
CA VAL A 329 -11.63 4.72 -8.84
C VAL A 329 -11.07 5.87 -9.67
N TYR A 330 -9.77 5.84 -9.90
CA TYR A 330 -9.06 6.82 -10.70
C TYR A 330 -8.49 6.17 -11.95
N ASP A 331 -8.73 6.78 -13.10
CA ASP A 331 -8.05 6.44 -14.34
C ASP A 331 -6.65 7.09 -14.37
N LEU A 332 -5.65 6.33 -14.81
CA LEU A 332 -4.26 6.81 -14.88
C LEU A 332 -4.04 7.59 -16.18
N ALA A 333 -3.51 8.80 -16.10
CA ALA A 333 -3.07 9.51 -17.30
C ALA A 333 -1.91 8.76 -17.99
N PRO A 334 -1.75 8.88 -19.32
CA PRO A 334 -0.54 8.43 -20.01
C PRO A 334 0.71 9.11 -19.44
N ARG A 335 1.88 8.50 -19.65
CA ARG A 335 3.17 9.18 -19.41
C ARG A 335 3.32 10.30 -20.45
N GLU A 336 3.62 11.52 -20.01
CA GLU A 336 4.00 12.60 -20.93
C GLU A 336 5.37 12.26 -21.53
N LYS A 337 5.51 12.44 -22.85
CA LYS A 337 6.69 12.03 -23.62
C LYS A 337 7.92 12.87 -23.32
#